data_AF-A0A498H372-F1
#
_entry.id   AF-A0A498H372-F1
#
_cell.length_a   1.000
_cell.length_b   1.000
_cell.length_c   1.000
_cell.angle_alpha   90.00
_cell.angle_beta   90.00
_cell.angle_gamma   90.00
#
_symmetry.space_group_name_H-M   'P 1'
#
loop_
_entity.id
_entity.type
_entity.pdbx_description
1 polymer ?
#
loop_
_entity_poly.entity_id
_entity_poly.type
_entity_poly.pdbx_seq_one_letter_code
_entity_poly.pdbx_strand_id
1 'polypeptide(L)'
;MIEAIIAIVLAVAIAAAIYFLLKKAMSLVINAVAGLITLYLLNVFHVMSWFGAPDIEINLVSVLVCAFGGLAGALLLVLLHLVGITI
;
A
#
# COMPACT_ATOMS: atom_id res chain seq x y z
N MET A 1 -9.11 7.47 -34.24
CA MET A 1 -7.76 8.09 -34.35
C MET A 1 -7.27 8.60 -33.00
N ILE A 2 -7.98 9.51 -32.33
CA ILE A 2 -7.55 10.11 -31.04
C ILE A 2 -7.51 9.11 -29.86
N GLU A 3 -8.50 8.21 -29.76
CA GLU A 3 -8.56 7.23 -28.67
C GLU A 3 -7.38 6.25 -28.67
N ALA A 4 -6.96 5.81 -29.85
CA ALA A 4 -5.79 4.94 -30.00
C ALA A 4 -4.51 5.64 -29.50
N ILE A 5 -4.37 6.94 -29.77
CA ILE A 5 -3.22 7.73 -29.30
C ILE A 5 -3.26 7.85 -27.77
N ILE A 6 -4.43 8.11 -27.17
CA ILE A 6 -4.59 8.17 -25.71
C ILE A 6 -4.25 6.82 -25.06
N ALA A 7 -4.74 5.72 -25.62
CA ALA A 7 -4.47 4.38 -25.11
C ALA A 7 -2.97 4.04 -25.15
N ILE A 8 -2.28 4.39 -26.24
CA ILE A 8 -0.83 4.18 -26.37
C ILE A 8 -0.06 5.02 -25.34
N VAL A 9 -0.41 6.30 -25.17
CA VAL A 9 0.23 7.17 -24.18
C VAL A 9 0.04 6.65 -22.76
N LEU A 10 -1.18 6.20 -22.41
CA LEU A 10 -1.46 5.62 -21.11
C LEU A 10 -0.68 4.32 -20.89
N ALA A 11 -0.62 3.43 -21.88
CA ALA A 11 0.14 2.20 -21.80
C ALA A 11 1.64 2.46 -21.60
N VAL A 12 2.21 3.43 -22.31
CA VAL A 12 3.62 3.83 -22.14
C VAL A 12 3.86 4.44 -20.76
N ALA A 13 2.92 5.27 -20.25
CA ALA A 13 3.02 5.84 -18.91
C ALA A 13 2.99 4.75 -17.82
N ILE A 14 2.10 3.77 -17.93
CA ILE A 14 2.03 2.62 -17.01
C ILE A 14 3.32 1.79 -17.09
N ALA A 15 3.81 1.49 -18.30
CA ALA A 15 5.04 0.74 -18.48
C ALA A 15 6.27 1.47 -17.89
N ALA A 16 6.35 2.79 -18.08
CA ALA A 16 7.40 3.62 -17.49
C ALA A 16 7.33 3.63 -15.95
N ALA A 17 6.12 3.74 -15.39
CA ALA A 17 5.91 3.66 -13.94
C ALA A 17 6.34 2.29 -13.39
N ILE A 18 5.96 1.19 -14.05
CA ILE A 18 6.37 -0.18 -13.68
C ILE A 18 7.89 -0.33 -13.78
N TYR A 19 8.53 0.16 -14.84
CA TYR A 19 9.99 0.10 -14.99
C TYR A 19 10.71 0.88 -13.89
N PHE A 20 10.19 2.05 -13.52
CA PHE A 20 10.77 2.85 -12.44
C PHE A 20 10.63 2.18 -11.08
N LEU A 21 9.48 1.56 -10.80
CA LEU A 21 9.26 0.75 -9.60
C LEU A 21 10.20 -0.48 -9.56
N LEU A 22 10.36 -1.18 -10.68
CA LEU A 22 11.25 -2.34 -10.81
C LEU A 22 12.74 -1.96 -10.63
N LYS A 23 13.18 -0.82 -11.16
CA LYS A 23 14.56 -0.33 -10.98
C LYS A 23 14.92 -0.13 -9.50
N LYS A 24 13.90 0.08 -8.66
CA LYS A 24 14.00 0.24 -7.20
C LYS A 24 13.40 -0.94 -6.43
N ALA A 25 13.26 -2.11 -7.05
CA ALA A 25 12.62 -3.29 -6.46
C ALA A 25 13.17 -3.65 -5.07
N MET A 26 14.49 -3.58 -4.86
CA MET A 26 15.09 -3.84 -3.55
C MET A 26 14.59 -2.87 -2.47
N SER A 27 14.48 -1.57 -2.79
CA SER A 27 13.91 -0.60 -1.86
C SER A 27 12.40 -0.78 -1.68
N LEU A 28 11.70 -1.27 -2.71
CA LEU A 28 10.28 -1.59 -2.63
C LEU A 28 10.04 -2.74 -1.64
N VAL A 29 10.85 -3.80 -1.72
CA VAL A 29 10.78 -4.95 -0.82
C VAL A 29 11.08 -4.54 0.63
N ILE A 30 12.14 -3.76 0.86
CA ILE A 30 12.47 -3.28 2.20
C ILE A 30 11.32 -2.43 2.77
N ASN A 31 10.75 -1.54 1.97
CA ASN A 31 9.66 -0.67 2.41
C ASN A 31 8.37 -1.45 2.64
N ALA A 32 8.10 -2.49 1.83
CA ALA A 32 6.99 -3.42 1.99
C ALA A 32 7.08 -4.20 3.29
N VAL A 33 8.26 -4.77 3.57
CA VAL A 33 8.53 -5.48 4.82
C VAL A 33 8.40 -4.54 6.01
N ALA A 34 8.96 -3.33 5.92
CA ALA A 34 8.85 -2.33 6.98
C ALA A 34 7.38 -1.92 7.25
N GLY A 35 6.57 -1.74 6.20
CA GLY A 35 5.14 -1.47 6.32
C GLY A 35 4.37 -2.62 6.96
N LEU A 36 4.66 -3.86 6.56
CA LEU A 36 4.02 -5.05 7.14
C LEU A 36 4.40 -5.22 8.62
N ILE A 37 5.67 -5.02 8.96
CA ILE A 37 6.14 -5.02 10.35
C ILE A 37 5.42 -3.94 11.15
N THR A 38 5.23 -2.76 10.57
CA THR A 38 4.53 -1.65 11.24
C THR A 38 3.08 -2.02 11.56
N LEU A 39 2.34 -2.59 10.60
CA LEU A 39 0.98 -3.08 10.83
C LEU A 39 0.94 -4.18 11.90
N TYR A 40 1.89 -5.11 11.84
CA TYR A 40 1.99 -6.18 12.83
C TYR A 40 2.21 -5.62 14.23
N LEU A 41 3.12 -4.66 14.40
CA LEU A 41 3.36 -4.00 15.68
C LEU A 41 2.12 -3.24 16.17
N LEU A 42 1.44 -2.51 15.29
CA LEU A 42 0.21 -1.79 15.64
C LEU A 42 -0.87 -2.74 16.17
N ASN A 43 -1.01 -3.92 15.56
CA ASN A 43 -1.96 -4.95 15.99
C ASN A 43 -1.51 -5.61 17.32
N VAL A 44 -0.22 -5.96 17.48
CA VAL A 44 0.31 -6.55 18.73
C VAL A 44 0.14 -5.61 19.94
N PHE A 45 0.33 -4.30 19.74
CA PHE A 45 0.15 -3.32 20.80
C PHE A 45 -1.29 -2.80 20.92
N HIS A 46 -2.23 -3.32 20.12
CA HIS A 46 -3.61 -2.85 20.02
C HIS A 46 -3.72 -1.32 19.92
N VAL A 47 -2.81 -0.68 19.17
CA VAL A 47 -2.73 0.79 19.12
C VAL A 47 -3.99 1.39 18.50
N MET A 48 -4.63 0.67 17.57
CA MET A 48 -5.90 1.10 16.96
C MET A 48 -7.04 1.16 17.99
N SER A 49 -7.03 0.26 18.98
CA SER A 49 -8.01 0.26 20.07
C SER A 49 -7.96 1.54 20.92
N TRP A 50 -6.77 2.16 21.04
CA TRP A 50 -6.61 3.43 21.78
C TRP A 50 -7.30 4.60 21.06
N PHE A 51 -7.48 4.49 19.75
CA PHE A 51 -8.18 5.45 18.92
C PHE A 51 -9.66 5.08 18.66
N GLY A 52 -10.17 4.03 19.33
CA GLY A 52 -11.56 3.60 19.19
C GLY A 52 -11.87 2.87 17.88
N ALA A 53 -10.85 2.45 17.14
CA ALA A 53 -10.99 1.66 15.92
C ALA A 53 -10.62 0.18 16.19
N PRO A 54 -11.26 -0.79 15.51
CA PRO A 54 -10.84 -2.18 15.57
C PRO A 54 -9.43 -2.36 14.98
N ASP A 55 -8.73 -3.41 15.43
CA ASP A 55 -7.41 -3.72 14.89
C ASP A 55 -7.46 -4.07 13.40
N ILE A 56 -6.37 -3.74 12.70
CA ILE A 56 -6.24 -3.98 11.26
C ILE A 56 -5.89 -5.44 11.05
N GLU A 57 -6.77 -6.18 10.37
CA GLU A 57 -6.51 -7.55 9.99
C GLU A 57 -5.43 -7.64 8.91
N ILE A 58 -4.47 -8.55 9.11
CA ILE A 58 -3.46 -8.86 8.10
C ILE A 58 -4.07 -9.88 7.14
N ASN A 59 -4.65 -9.37 6.05
CA ASN A 59 -5.23 -10.14 4.96
C ASN A 59 -4.43 -9.88 3.67
N LEU A 60 -4.72 -10.64 2.61
CA LEU A 60 -4.09 -10.50 1.29
C LEU A 60 -4.14 -9.06 0.77
N VAL A 61 -5.23 -8.33 1.05
CA VAL A 61 -5.42 -6.92 0.65
C VAL A 61 -4.42 -6.01 1.37
N SER A 62 -4.30 -6.09 2.69
CA SER A 62 -3.35 -5.25 3.45
C SER A 62 -1.90 -5.58 3.11
N VAL A 63 -1.59 -6.85 2.83
CA VAL A 63 -0.29 -7.28 2.32
C VAL A 63 0.00 -6.65 0.95
N LEU A 64 -0.97 -6.65 0.01
CA LEU A 64 -0.83 -6.02 -1.31
C LEU A 64 -0.63 -4.51 -1.20
N VAL A 65 -1.42 -3.84 -0.37
CA VAL A 65 -1.29 -2.38 -0.15
C VAL A 65 0.09 -2.04 0.43
N CYS A 66 0.60 -2.82 1.39
CA CYS A 66 1.97 -2.68 1.87
C CYS A 66 3.02 -3.07 0.81
N ALA A 67 2.76 -4.03 -0.06
CA ALA A 67 3.69 -4.40 -1.13
C ALA A 67 3.89 -3.28 -2.15
N PHE A 68 2.83 -2.53 -2.49
CA PHE A 68 2.89 -1.40 -3.41
C PHE A 68 3.27 -0.07 -2.74
N GLY A 69 2.76 0.19 -1.52
CA GLY A 69 2.92 1.45 -0.82
C GLY A 69 3.98 1.43 0.30
N GLY A 70 4.46 0.27 0.71
CA GLY A 70 5.40 0.11 1.81
C GLY A 70 4.88 0.67 3.13
N LEU A 71 5.75 1.42 3.81
CA LEU A 71 5.42 2.12 5.05
C LEU A 71 4.34 3.20 4.87
N ALA A 72 4.32 3.86 3.71
CA ALA A 72 3.25 4.79 3.35
C ALA A 72 1.91 4.05 3.14
N GLY A 73 1.95 2.82 2.60
CA GLY A 73 0.78 1.94 2.50
C GLY A 73 0.23 1.55 3.87
N ALA A 74 1.09 1.21 4.83
CA ALA A 74 0.69 0.93 6.21
C ALA A 74 0.01 2.13 6.87
N LEU A 75 0.58 3.34 6.72
CA LEU A 75 -0.04 4.58 7.19
C LEU A 75 -1.42 4.84 6.55
N LEU A 76 -1.55 4.58 5.24
CA LEU A 76 -2.81 4.75 4.53
C LEU A 76 -3.90 3.80 5.06
N LEU A 77 -3.55 2.54 5.34
CA LEU A 77 -4.46 1.57 5.96
C LEU A 77 -4.94 1.99 7.34
N VAL A 78 -4.03 2.54 8.15
CA VAL A 78 -4.33 3.10 9.48
C VAL A 78 -5.32 4.26 9.37
N LEU A 79 -5.08 5.20 8.45
CA LEU A 79 -5.99 6.31 8.20
C LEU A 79 -7.36 5.84 7.71
N LEU A 80 -7.41 4.86 6.80
CA LEU A 80 -8.67 4.30 6.31
C LEU A 80 -9.48 3.67 7.45
N HIS A 81 -8.85 2.86 8.29
CA HIS A 81 -9.52 2.23 9.43
C HIS A 81 -9.96 3.27 10.48
N LEU A 82 -9.19 4.33 10.71
CA LEU A 82 -9.58 5.45 11.58
C LEU A 82 -10.83 6.19 11.06
N VAL A 83 -10.99 6.27 9.74
CA VAL A 83 -12.20 6.84 9.08
C VAL A 83 -13.36 5.83 9.05
N GLY A 84 -13.15 4.60 9.52
CA GLY A 84 -14.17 3.54 9.55
C GLY A 84 -14.28 2.74 8.24
N ILE A 85 -13.35 2.92 7.31
CA ILE A 85 -13.27 2.13 6.08
C ILE A 85 -12.34 0.94 6.32
N THR A 86 -12.93 -0.19 6.67
CA THR A 86 -12.22 -1.47 6.84
C THR A 86 -12.12 -2.20 5.51
N ILE A 87 -10.96 -2.79 5.24
CA ILE A 87 -10.61 -3.51 3.99
C ILE A 87 -9.91 -4.82 4.32
#